data_AF-A0A496WPQ6-F1
#
_entry.id   AF-A0A496WPQ6-F1
#
_cell.length_a   1.000
_cell.length_b   1.000
_cell.length_c   1.000
_cell.angle_alpha   90.00
_cell.angle_beta   90.00
_cell.angle_gamma   90.00
#
_symmetry.space_group_name_H-M   'P 1'
#
loop_
_entity.id
_entity.type
_entity.pdbx_description
1 polymer ?
#
loop_
_entity_poly.entity_id
_entity_poly.type
_entity_poly.pdbx_seq_one_letter_code
_entity_poly.pdbx_strand_id
1 'polypeptide(L)'
;MNHLFHLLQEHQGQSEDEDWYCATVVTKSGSSYRRPGAMMLINPWGKSYGLVSGGCLESDVVHRAQRVRQSGEAEYVVYDTEDEDSFAANLGLGCNGKIGVLIQAVTPSHQTALQMLLQRMQNKQESYLLQCYQSMPKNRLGDWVLLDQSGQILACTNSALGFSELDIAASAKHLPENQSVQLLGDNYWSMARISSPVNLWVLGGGLDAQPMVEMAATLGWLVTVVDHRAGYAREAYFAKAHSVLHLHPDQLTESDDL
;
A
#
# COMPACT_ATOMS: atom_id res chain seq x y z
N MET A 1 -0.68 -9.33 -1.98
CA MET A 1 0.25 -9.35 -0.84
C MET A 1 0.22 -7.96 -0.23
N ASN A 2 -0.43 -7.80 0.93
CA ASN A 2 -0.71 -6.50 1.55
C ASN A 2 0.51 -6.00 2.35
N HIS A 3 1.62 -5.74 1.66
CA HIS A 3 2.80 -5.09 2.25
C HIS A 3 2.51 -3.69 2.78
N LEU A 4 1.44 -3.06 2.31
CA LEU A 4 1.06 -1.72 2.72
C LEU A 4 0.76 -1.64 4.22
N PHE A 5 0.13 -2.65 4.82
CA PHE A 5 -0.19 -2.61 6.25
C PHE A 5 1.07 -2.47 7.10
N HIS A 6 2.05 -3.35 6.86
CA HIS A 6 3.34 -3.34 7.55
C HIS A 6 4.11 -2.05 7.27
N LEU A 7 4.10 -1.58 6.01
CA LEU A 7 4.69 -0.29 5.63
C LEU A 7 4.12 0.88 6.47
N LEU A 8 2.79 0.92 6.63
CA LEU A 8 2.13 1.97 7.41
C LEU A 8 2.38 1.84 8.92
N GLN A 9 2.46 0.62 9.45
CA GLN A 9 2.82 0.40 10.85
C GLN A 9 4.25 0.86 11.14
N GLU A 10 5.20 0.54 10.26
CA GLU A 10 6.59 0.99 10.38
C GLU A 10 6.68 2.53 10.33
N HIS A 11 5.95 3.16 9.41
CA HIS A 11 5.88 4.61 9.26
C HIS A 11 5.29 5.30 10.48
N GLN A 12 4.20 4.77 11.04
CA GLN A 12 3.56 5.31 12.24
C GLN A 12 4.50 5.30 13.47
N GLY A 13 5.45 4.36 13.51
CA GLY A 13 6.46 4.28 14.57
C GLY A 13 7.63 5.27 14.41
N GLN A 14 7.71 6.03 13.32
CA GLN A 14 8.77 7.03 13.09
C GLN A 14 8.33 8.43 13.55
N SER A 15 9.29 9.36 13.62
CA SER A 15 9.01 10.76 13.99
C SER A 15 8.17 11.47 12.92
N GLU A 16 7.16 12.21 13.37
CA GLU A 16 6.30 13.05 12.50
C GLU A 16 7.01 14.31 11.97
N ASP A 17 8.19 14.65 12.52
CA ASP A 17 8.96 15.85 12.15
C ASP A 17 9.89 15.65 10.93
N GLU A 18 9.84 14.49 10.27
CA GLU A 18 10.66 14.18 9.11
C GLU A 18 9.94 14.44 7.78
N ASP A 19 10.66 15.02 6.81
CA ASP A 19 10.16 15.18 5.42
C ASP A 19 10.11 13.82 4.71
N TRP A 20 8.98 13.11 4.83
CA TRP A 20 8.75 11.86 4.12
C TRP A 20 8.33 12.07 2.68
N TYR A 21 8.68 11.12 1.81
CA TYR A 21 8.24 11.05 0.42
C TYR A 21 7.54 9.73 0.16
N CYS A 22 6.57 9.76 -0.73
CA CYS A 22 5.84 8.59 -1.18
C CYS A 22 6.03 8.42 -2.68
N ALA A 23 6.35 7.19 -3.08
CA ALA A 23 6.31 6.74 -4.46
C ALA A 23 5.21 5.69 -4.62
N THR A 24 4.27 5.92 -5.53
CA THR A 24 3.18 4.99 -5.82
C THR A 24 3.19 4.60 -7.29
N VAL A 25 3.07 3.31 -7.58
CA VAL A 25 2.66 2.87 -8.93
C VAL A 25 1.22 3.31 -9.15
N VAL A 26 0.99 4.16 -10.14
CA VAL A 26 -0.33 4.75 -10.45
C VAL A 26 -0.85 4.30 -11.81
N THR A 27 0.03 3.96 -12.75
CA THR A 27 -0.39 3.42 -14.05
C THR A 27 0.42 2.18 -14.40
N LYS A 28 -0.15 1.35 -15.27
CA LYS A 28 0.48 0.15 -15.79
C LYS A 28 -0.06 -0.16 -17.19
N SER A 29 0.85 -0.51 -18.09
CA SER A 29 0.56 -1.17 -19.37
C SER A 29 1.42 -2.43 -19.48
N GLY A 30 0.91 -3.49 -20.11
CA GLY A 30 1.66 -4.74 -20.27
C GLY A 30 1.96 -5.46 -18.95
N SER A 31 3.06 -6.22 -18.89
CA SER A 31 3.47 -6.98 -17.71
C SER A 31 4.28 -6.12 -16.75
N SER A 32 4.06 -6.29 -15.44
CA SER A 32 4.83 -5.57 -14.41
C SER A 32 4.89 -6.38 -13.12
N TYR A 33 5.96 -6.16 -12.35
CA TYR A 33 6.19 -6.83 -11.06
C TYR A 33 5.20 -6.37 -9.98
N ARG A 34 4.93 -5.06 -9.88
CA ARG A 34 3.92 -4.49 -8.97
C ARG A 34 2.71 -3.94 -9.73
N ARG A 35 1.58 -3.91 -9.05
CA ARG A 35 0.30 -3.35 -9.55
C ARG A 35 0.13 -1.91 -9.05
N PRO A 36 -0.75 -1.12 -9.71
CA PRO A 36 -1.17 0.16 -9.17
C PRO A 36 -1.60 0.08 -7.70
N GLY A 37 -1.24 1.08 -6.91
CA GLY A 37 -1.40 1.09 -5.45
C GLY A 37 -0.21 0.54 -4.67
N ALA A 38 0.78 -0.09 -5.33
CA ALA A 38 2.03 -0.42 -4.66
C ALA A 38 2.77 0.87 -4.26
N MET A 39 3.03 0.99 -2.96
CA MET A 39 3.68 2.16 -2.36
C MET A 39 5.08 1.83 -1.84
N MET A 40 5.90 2.88 -1.82
CA MET A 40 7.22 2.94 -1.21
C MET A 40 7.33 4.27 -0.47
N LEU A 41 7.65 4.23 0.82
CA LEU A 41 7.90 5.42 1.65
C LEU A 41 9.41 5.63 1.79
N ILE A 42 9.85 6.87 1.68
CA ILE A 42 11.26 7.25 1.65
C ILE A 42 11.46 8.39 2.64
N ASN A 43 12.38 8.21 3.57
CA ASN A 43 12.68 9.24 4.57
C ASN A 43 13.73 10.25 4.05
N PRO A 44 14.00 11.35 4.78
CA PRO A 44 14.93 12.40 4.35
C PRO A 44 16.37 11.91 4.10
N TRP A 45 16.76 10.79 4.69
CA TRP A 45 18.09 10.19 4.56
C TRP A 45 18.20 9.18 3.41
N GLY A 46 17.11 8.96 2.66
CA GLY A 46 17.06 8.04 1.54
C GLY A 46 16.85 6.58 1.94
N LYS A 47 16.58 6.29 3.22
CA LYS A 47 16.11 4.96 3.62
C LYS A 47 14.68 4.79 3.13
N SER A 48 14.43 3.68 2.46
CA SER A 48 13.14 3.37 1.87
C SER A 48 12.52 2.12 2.43
N TYR A 49 11.19 2.12 2.47
CA TYR A 49 10.35 1.03 2.93
C TYR A 49 9.31 0.73 1.84
N GLY A 50 9.05 -0.54 1.56
CA GLY A 50 8.19 -0.93 0.45
C GLY A 50 8.90 -0.93 -0.91
N LEU A 51 8.15 -1.32 -1.94
CA LEU A 51 8.67 -1.61 -3.28
C LEU A 51 7.64 -1.18 -4.33
N VAL A 52 8.09 -0.47 -5.37
CA VAL A 52 7.30 -0.14 -6.56
C VAL A 52 7.64 -1.04 -7.75
N SER A 53 8.75 -1.76 -7.68
CA SER A 53 9.15 -2.80 -8.63
C SER A 53 9.60 -4.06 -7.86
N GLY A 54 10.66 -4.73 -8.31
CA GLY A 54 11.32 -5.86 -7.66
C GLY A 54 12.76 -5.59 -7.21
N GLY A 55 13.18 -4.33 -7.10
CA GLY A 55 14.51 -3.92 -6.63
C GLY A 55 15.36 -3.12 -7.64
N CYS A 56 14.97 -3.09 -8.91
CA CYS A 56 15.76 -2.48 -9.97
C CYS A 56 15.53 -0.96 -10.13
N LEU A 57 14.30 -0.49 -9.88
CA LEU A 57 13.93 0.91 -10.09
C LEU A 57 14.04 1.76 -8.82
N GLU A 58 14.14 1.11 -7.66
CA GLU A 58 14.09 1.73 -6.34
C GLU A 58 15.19 2.78 -6.14
N SER A 59 16.39 2.56 -6.70
CA SER A 59 17.48 3.53 -6.60
C SER A 59 17.19 4.83 -7.37
N ASP A 60 16.61 4.75 -8.57
CA ASP A 60 16.21 5.93 -9.34
C ASP A 60 15.04 6.66 -8.65
N VAL A 61 14.08 5.90 -8.11
CA VAL A 61 12.95 6.45 -7.35
C VAL A 61 13.43 7.24 -6.12
N VAL A 62 14.40 6.73 -5.36
CA VAL A 62 15.02 7.47 -4.25
C VAL A 62 15.72 8.74 -4.73
N HIS A 63 16.44 8.67 -5.86
CA HIS A 63 17.10 9.85 -6.42
C HIS A 63 16.10 10.92 -6.90
N ARG A 64 14.97 10.50 -7.48
CA ARG A 64 13.87 11.43 -7.85
C ARG A 64 13.16 12.00 -6.64
N ALA A 65 12.97 11.23 -5.56
CA ALA A 65 12.45 11.77 -4.31
C ALA A 65 13.31 12.94 -3.78
N GLN A 66 14.63 12.87 -3.95
CA GLN A 66 15.53 14.00 -3.64
C GLN A 66 15.33 15.21 -4.56
N ARG A 67 14.92 15.01 -5.82
CA ARG A 67 14.57 16.13 -6.72
C ARG A 67 13.24 16.75 -6.33
N VAL A 68 12.23 15.94 -6.02
CA VAL A 68 10.94 16.38 -5.46
C VAL A 68 11.17 17.18 -4.18
N ARG A 69 12.11 16.77 -3.32
CA ARG A 69 12.53 17.55 -2.15
C ARG A 69 13.05 18.94 -2.51
N GLN A 70 13.88 19.04 -3.54
CA GLN A 70 14.51 20.30 -3.95
C GLN A 70 13.52 21.23 -4.67
N SER A 71 12.63 20.69 -5.50
CA SER A 71 11.64 21.46 -6.25
C SER A 71 10.42 21.82 -5.41
N GLY A 72 10.05 20.97 -4.44
CA GLY A 72 8.76 21.03 -3.75
C GLY A 72 7.58 20.56 -4.60
N GLU A 73 7.85 20.05 -5.81
CA GLU A 73 6.81 19.64 -6.77
C GLU A 73 6.80 18.12 -6.94
N ALA A 74 5.59 17.54 -6.96
CA ALA A 74 5.40 16.13 -7.28
C ALA A 74 5.84 15.81 -8.73
N GLU A 75 6.32 14.59 -8.94
CA GLU A 75 6.82 14.10 -10.21
C GLU A 75 6.10 12.83 -10.63
N TYR A 76 5.60 12.77 -11.87
CA TYR A 76 5.11 11.54 -12.48
C TYR A 76 6.10 11.08 -13.54
N VAL A 77 6.63 9.87 -13.38
CA VAL A 77 7.62 9.26 -14.27
C VAL A 77 7.09 7.95 -14.82
N VAL A 78 7.32 7.71 -16.12
CA VAL A 78 7.03 6.43 -16.77
C VAL A 78 8.33 5.66 -16.96
N TYR A 79 8.37 4.43 -16.44
CA TYR A 79 9.41 3.46 -16.73
C TYR A 79 8.87 2.49 -17.77
N ASP A 80 9.50 2.50 -18.94
CA ASP A 80 9.17 1.65 -20.07
C ASP A 80 10.28 0.61 -20.21
N THR A 81 9.95 -0.68 -20.12
CA THR A 81 10.93 -1.76 -20.30
C THR A 81 10.91 -2.34 -21.71
N GLU A 82 9.95 -1.91 -22.54
CA GLU A 82 9.81 -2.34 -23.94
C GLU A 82 10.75 -1.55 -24.87
N ASP A 83 11.18 -0.36 -24.43
CA ASP A 83 12.13 0.48 -25.14
C ASP A 83 13.56 0.06 -24.81
N GLU A 84 14.26 -0.56 -25.77
CA GLU A 84 15.62 -1.11 -25.61
C GLU A 84 16.66 -0.05 -25.20
N ASP A 85 16.43 1.23 -25.52
CA ASP A 85 17.33 2.35 -25.17
C ASP A 85 16.99 2.98 -23.80
N SER A 86 15.91 2.56 -23.15
CA SER A 86 15.46 3.12 -21.88
C SER A 86 16.35 2.71 -20.70
N PHE A 87 16.33 3.51 -19.63
CA PHE A 87 16.96 3.14 -18.35
C PHE A 87 16.46 1.78 -17.83
N ALA A 88 15.18 1.46 -18.05
CA ALA A 88 14.56 0.25 -17.58
C ALA A 88 15.03 -1.00 -18.37
N ALA A 89 15.19 -0.89 -19.69
CA ALA A 89 15.76 -1.97 -20.51
C ALA A 89 17.25 -2.19 -20.23
N ASN A 90 18.03 -1.13 -20.00
CA ASN A 90 19.44 -1.20 -19.61
C ASN A 90 19.66 -1.94 -18.27
N LEU A 91 18.64 -2.02 -17.41
CA LEU A 91 18.64 -2.80 -16.17
C LEU A 91 18.32 -4.30 -16.39
N GLY A 92 18.07 -4.73 -17.63
CA GLY A 92 17.78 -6.13 -17.96
C GLY A 92 16.43 -6.61 -17.41
N LEU A 93 15.44 -5.73 -17.34
CA LEU A 93 14.12 -6.04 -16.79
C LEU A 93 13.37 -7.05 -17.68
N GLY A 94 13.12 -8.26 -17.16
CA GLY A 94 12.41 -9.33 -17.86
C GLY A 94 10.88 -9.20 -17.91
N CYS A 95 10.32 -8.12 -17.35
CA CYS A 95 8.90 -7.79 -17.50
C CYS A 95 8.76 -6.94 -18.77
N ASN A 96 7.92 -7.34 -19.73
CA ASN A 96 7.67 -6.57 -20.96
C ASN A 96 6.45 -5.65 -20.74
N GLY A 97 6.68 -4.42 -20.29
CA GLY A 97 5.60 -3.47 -20.01
C GLY A 97 6.06 -2.12 -19.47
N LYS A 98 5.10 -1.29 -19.08
CA LYS A 98 5.32 0.09 -18.63
C LYS A 98 4.64 0.31 -17.29
N ILE A 99 5.32 0.98 -16.38
CA ILE A 99 4.71 1.45 -15.13
C ILE A 99 4.90 2.95 -14.99
N GLY A 100 3.85 3.64 -14.54
CA GLY A 100 3.94 5.03 -14.13
C GLY A 100 4.01 5.12 -12.63
N VAL A 101 5.02 5.83 -12.12
CA VAL A 101 5.27 6.06 -10.70
C VAL A 101 5.07 7.54 -10.41
N LEU A 102 4.19 7.84 -9.45
CA LEU A 102 3.99 9.17 -8.89
C LEU A 102 4.86 9.30 -7.64
N ILE A 103 5.69 10.32 -7.58
CA ILE A 103 6.63 10.60 -6.49
C ILE A 103 6.30 11.97 -5.92
N GLN A 104 6.06 12.06 -4.61
CA GLN A 104 5.61 13.29 -3.97
C GLN A 104 6.04 13.36 -2.50
N ALA A 105 6.03 14.57 -1.93
CA ALA A 105 6.17 14.76 -0.49
C ALA A 105 4.90 14.29 0.25
N VAL A 106 5.08 13.70 1.43
CA VAL A 106 4.00 13.35 2.35
C VAL A 106 3.68 14.58 3.19
N THR A 107 2.66 15.32 2.79
CA THR A 107 2.18 16.49 3.56
C THR A 107 1.34 16.05 4.77
N PRO A 108 1.01 16.96 5.71
CA PRO A 108 0.14 16.62 6.85
C PRO A 108 -1.21 16.02 6.44
N SER A 109 -1.81 16.47 5.34
CA SER A 109 -3.06 15.88 4.85
C SER A 109 -2.88 14.44 4.34
N HIS A 110 -1.73 14.13 3.75
CA HIS A 110 -1.38 12.75 3.39
C HIS A 110 -1.19 11.89 4.63
N GLN A 111 -0.51 12.42 5.66
CA GLN A 111 -0.32 11.73 6.93
C GLN A 111 -1.67 11.33 7.56
N THR A 112 -2.64 12.26 7.60
CA THR A 112 -4.01 11.98 8.07
C THR A 112 -4.67 10.86 7.25
N ALA A 113 -4.54 10.89 5.92
CA ALA A 113 -5.09 9.84 5.07
C ALA A 113 -4.43 8.47 5.32
N LEU A 114 -3.10 8.42 5.51
CA LEU A 114 -2.35 7.21 5.83
C LEU A 114 -2.74 6.63 7.20
N GLN A 115 -2.87 7.47 8.22
CA GLN A 115 -3.32 7.07 9.56
C GLN A 115 -4.73 6.47 9.52
N MET A 116 -5.67 7.13 8.83
CA MET A 116 -7.03 6.62 8.68
C MET A 116 -7.08 5.32 7.88
N LEU A 117 -6.26 5.21 6.83
CA LEU A 117 -6.14 3.98 6.06
C LEU A 117 -5.65 2.82 6.94
N LEU A 118 -4.60 3.03 7.74
CA LEU A 118 -4.10 2.02 8.68
C LEU A 118 -5.17 1.61 9.69
N GLN A 119 -5.87 2.57 10.29
CA GLN A 119 -6.96 2.29 11.24
C GLN A 119 -8.06 1.43 10.60
N ARG A 120 -8.41 1.71 9.34
CA ARG A 120 -9.40 0.91 8.61
C ARG A 120 -8.91 -0.50 8.31
N MET A 121 -7.65 -0.67 7.92
CA MET A 121 -7.05 -1.99 7.73
C MET A 121 -7.03 -2.80 9.03
N GLN A 122 -6.77 -2.16 10.18
CA GLN A 122 -6.84 -2.79 11.51
C GLN A 122 -8.27 -3.25 11.83
N ASN A 123 -9.28 -2.44 11.48
CA ASN A 123 -10.69 -2.76 11.68
C ASN A 123 -11.29 -3.67 10.58
N LYS A 124 -10.45 -4.30 9.74
CA LYS A 124 -10.87 -5.16 8.60
C LYS A 124 -11.81 -4.47 7.61
N GLN A 125 -11.72 -3.15 7.48
CA GLN A 125 -12.54 -2.35 6.57
C GLN A 125 -11.80 -2.11 5.25
N GLU A 126 -12.54 -2.22 4.14
CA GLU A 126 -11.98 -1.92 2.81
C GLU A 126 -12.00 -0.42 2.53
N SER A 127 -11.03 0.01 1.75
CA SER A 127 -10.88 1.40 1.32
C SER A 127 -10.43 1.48 -0.13
N TYR A 128 -10.65 2.65 -0.73
CA TYR A 128 -10.13 2.97 -2.05
C TYR A 128 -9.31 4.25 -1.98
N LEU A 129 -8.10 4.22 -2.48
CA LEU A 129 -7.23 5.39 -2.56
C LEU A 129 -7.14 5.84 -4.02
N LEU A 130 -7.59 7.06 -4.28
CA LEU A 130 -7.42 7.74 -5.56
C LEU A 130 -6.22 8.68 -5.47
N GLN A 131 -5.40 8.69 -6.51
CA GLN A 131 -4.23 9.57 -6.63
C GLN A 131 -4.22 10.24 -8.01
N CYS A 132 -4.21 11.56 -8.04
CA CYS A 132 -4.10 12.30 -9.29
C CYS A 132 -2.66 12.27 -9.79
N TYR A 133 -2.44 11.66 -10.96
CA TYR A 133 -1.10 11.53 -11.53
C TYR A 133 -0.90 12.36 -12.81
N GLN A 134 -1.96 12.97 -13.33
CA GLN A 134 -1.89 13.92 -14.44
C GLN A 134 -3.01 14.96 -14.33
N SER A 135 -2.63 16.23 -14.41
CA SER A 135 -3.52 17.38 -14.22
C SER A 135 -3.11 18.52 -15.15
N MET A 136 -4.08 19.14 -15.83
CA MET A 136 -3.86 20.25 -16.77
C MET A 136 -4.84 21.40 -16.47
N PRO A 137 -4.40 22.51 -15.84
CA PRO A 137 -3.04 22.81 -15.34
C PRO A 137 -2.61 21.90 -14.18
N LYS A 138 -1.30 21.78 -13.88
CA LYS A 138 -0.72 20.84 -12.88
C LYS A 138 -1.08 21.10 -11.39
N ASN A 139 -2.22 21.72 -11.11
CA ASN A 139 -2.60 22.15 -9.76
C ASN A 139 -3.17 21.01 -8.88
N ARG A 140 -3.42 19.82 -9.43
CA ARG A 140 -3.89 18.64 -8.67
C ARG A 140 -2.90 17.49 -8.64
N LEU A 141 -1.73 17.62 -9.26
CA LEU A 141 -0.77 16.51 -9.30
C LEU A 141 -0.37 16.13 -7.87
N GLY A 142 -0.60 14.86 -7.52
CA GLY A 142 -0.33 14.34 -6.18
C GLY A 142 -1.49 14.39 -5.20
N ASP A 143 -2.64 14.96 -5.58
CA ASP A 143 -3.82 14.97 -4.72
C ASP A 143 -4.36 13.56 -4.46
N TRP A 144 -4.75 13.31 -3.20
CA TRP A 144 -5.34 12.05 -2.75
C TRP A 144 -6.81 12.22 -2.38
N VAL A 145 -7.59 11.19 -2.67
CA VAL A 145 -8.94 10.99 -2.12
C VAL A 145 -9.02 9.58 -1.56
N LEU A 146 -9.31 9.47 -0.27
CA LEU A 146 -9.54 8.20 0.42
C LEU A 146 -11.04 7.99 0.56
N LEU A 147 -11.51 6.81 0.15
CA LEU A 147 -12.90 6.40 0.25
C LEU A 147 -13.07 5.17 1.14
N ASP A 148 -14.27 5.01 1.67
CA ASP A 148 -14.73 3.75 2.26
C ASP A 148 -15.25 2.77 1.19
N GLN A 149 -15.74 1.61 1.63
CA GLN A 149 -16.33 0.61 0.74
C GLN A 149 -17.65 1.04 0.06
N SER A 150 -18.33 2.06 0.59
CA SER A 150 -19.58 2.60 0.04
C SER A 150 -19.35 3.68 -1.02
N GLY A 151 -18.13 4.22 -1.08
CA GLY A 151 -17.72 5.33 -1.94
C GLY A 151 -17.77 6.70 -1.25
N GLN A 152 -18.01 6.73 0.07
CA GLN A 152 -17.98 7.96 0.86
C GLN A 152 -16.54 8.45 1.03
N ILE A 153 -16.33 9.76 0.89
CA ILE A 153 -15.03 10.38 1.14
C ILE A 153 -14.73 10.37 2.64
N LEU A 154 -13.59 9.78 2.98
CA LEU A 154 -13.05 9.75 4.33
C LEU A 154 -12.01 10.85 4.54
N ALA A 155 -11.10 11.02 3.58
CA ALA A 155 -10.10 12.08 3.59
C ALA A 155 -9.78 12.55 2.18
N CYS A 156 -9.30 13.79 2.08
CA CYS A 156 -8.73 14.35 0.86
C CYS A 156 -7.58 15.30 1.20
N THR A 157 -6.61 15.41 0.30
CA THR A 157 -5.51 16.39 0.45
C THR A 157 -5.94 17.79 0.04
N ASN A 158 -6.97 17.88 -0.80
CA ASN A 158 -7.51 19.11 -1.34
C ASN A 158 -9.04 19.06 -1.34
N SER A 159 -9.67 19.95 -0.57
CA SER A 159 -11.12 19.95 -0.34
C SER A 159 -11.95 20.38 -1.54
N ALA A 160 -11.36 21.08 -2.51
CA ALA A 160 -12.06 21.56 -3.69
C ALA A 160 -12.12 20.46 -4.76
N LEU A 161 -12.64 19.27 -4.46
CA LEU A 161 -12.46 18.11 -5.33
C LEU A 161 -13.04 18.26 -6.75
N GLY A 162 -13.99 19.17 -7.00
CA GLY A 162 -14.38 19.53 -8.38
C GLY A 162 -15.09 18.41 -9.17
N PHE A 163 -15.38 17.27 -8.52
CA PHE A 163 -16.14 16.14 -9.05
C PHE A 163 -17.15 15.66 -8.00
N SER A 164 -18.25 15.04 -8.46
CA SER A 164 -19.34 14.57 -7.60
C SER A 164 -18.94 13.29 -6.86
N GLU A 165 -19.21 13.21 -5.56
CA GLU A 165 -19.01 12.00 -4.74
C GLU A 165 -19.73 10.77 -5.35
N LEU A 166 -20.85 11.00 -6.03
CA LEU A 166 -21.63 9.95 -6.70
C LEU A 166 -20.88 9.32 -7.88
N ASP A 167 -20.11 10.09 -8.65
CA ASP A 167 -19.38 9.61 -9.83
C ASP A 167 -18.22 8.70 -9.41
N ILE A 168 -17.57 9.06 -8.30
CA ILE A 168 -16.50 8.29 -7.69
C ILE A 168 -17.05 7.00 -7.07
N ALA A 169 -18.13 7.09 -6.29
CA ALA A 169 -18.74 5.95 -5.62
C ALA A 169 -19.28 4.90 -6.61
N ALA A 170 -19.86 5.33 -7.73
CA ALA A 170 -20.29 4.45 -8.81
C ALA A 170 -19.09 3.73 -9.44
N SER A 171 -17.99 4.44 -9.63
CA SER A 171 -16.79 3.90 -10.26
C SER A 171 -15.99 2.97 -9.35
N ALA A 172 -16.03 3.16 -8.03
CA ALA A 172 -15.41 2.27 -7.05
C ALA A 172 -16.09 0.88 -6.99
N LYS A 173 -17.41 0.81 -7.17
CA LYS A 173 -18.18 -0.46 -7.12
C LYS A 173 -17.92 -1.38 -8.32
N HIS A 174 -17.41 -0.85 -9.42
CA HIS A 174 -17.21 -1.57 -10.68
C HIS A 174 -15.73 -1.77 -11.04
N LEU A 175 -14.83 -1.54 -10.10
CA LEU A 175 -13.40 -1.71 -10.29
C LEU A 175 -13.06 -3.15 -10.71
N PRO A 176 -12.64 -3.40 -11.97
CA PRO A 176 -12.00 -4.67 -12.26
C PRO A 176 -10.70 -4.74 -11.45
N GLU A 177 -10.33 -5.93 -11.00
CA GLU A 177 -9.11 -6.17 -10.19
C GLU A 177 -7.80 -5.68 -10.84
N ASN A 178 -7.83 -5.22 -12.09
CA ASN A 178 -6.65 -5.01 -12.93
C ASN A 178 -6.46 -3.62 -13.55
N GLN A 179 -7.31 -2.61 -13.32
CA GLN A 179 -7.03 -1.22 -13.77
C GLN A 179 -8.09 -0.26 -13.27
N SER A 180 -7.70 0.94 -12.86
CA SER A 180 -8.63 2.08 -12.82
C SER A 180 -7.91 3.40 -12.88
N VAL A 181 -7.32 3.63 -14.05
CA VAL A 181 -7.19 5.01 -14.49
C VAL A 181 -8.59 5.55 -14.74
N GLN A 182 -8.91 6.70 -14.15
CA GLN A 182 -10.18 7.39 -14.35
C GLN A 182 -9.93 8.83 -14.74
N LEU A 183 -10.65 9.29 -15.76
CA LEU A 183 -10.74 10.70 -16.08
C LEU A 183 -11.88 11.29 -15.25
N LEU A 184 -11.56 12.16 -14.30
CA LEU A 184 -12.54 12.86 -13.45
C LEU A 184 -12.34 14.37 -13.65
N GLY A 185 -13.34 15.01 -14.27
CA GLY A 185 -13.17 16.34 -14.84
C GLY A 185 -12.08 16.32 -15.91
N ASP A 186 -11.07 17.18 -15.76
CA ASP A 186 -9.93 17.30 -16.68
C ASP A 186 -8.64 16.58 -16.19
N ASN A 187 -8.76 15.74 -15.15
CA ASN A 187 -7.62 15.13 -14.47
C ASN A 187 -7.68 13.60 -14.54
N TYR A 188 -6.50 12.98 -14.64
CA TYR A 188 -6.38 11.52 -14.57
C TYR A 188 -6.01 11.07 -13.16
N TRP A 189 -6.77 10.12 -12.66
CA TRP A 189 -6.66 9.55 -11.33
C TRP A 189 -6.38 8.06 -11.44
N SER A 190 -5.51 7.56 -10.58
CA SER A 190 -5.33 6.13 -10.35
C SER A 190 -6.10 5.74 -9.10
N MET A 191 -6.92 4.71 -9.18
CA MET A 191 -7.61 4.16 -8.02
C MET A 191 -7.04 2.79 -7.63
N ALA A 192 -6.77 2.61 -6.34
CA ALA A 192 -6.30 1.37 -5.75
C ALA A 192 -7.26 0.90 -4.66
N ARG A 193 -7.73 -0.34 -4.75
CA ARG A 193 -8.43 -1.00 -3.64
C ARG A 193 -7.41 -1.43 -2.60
N ILE A 194 -7.69 -1.08 -1.34
CA ILE A 194 -6.85 -1.37 -0.19
C ILE A 194 -7.69 -2.15 0.81
N SER A 195 -7.22 -3.35 1.14
CA SER A 195 -7.87 -4.25 2.08
C SER A 195 -6.96 -4.55 3.27
N SER A 196 -7.54 -5.06 4.34
CA SER A 196 -6.79 -5.59 5.48
C SER A 196 -5.86 -6.74 5.05
N PRO A 197 -4.73 -6.98 5.74
CA PRO A 197 -3.95 -8.19 5.55
C PRO A 197 -4.79 -9.47 5.68
N VAL A 198 -4.28 -10.56 5.11
CA VAL A 198 -4.89 -11.88 5.32
C VAL A 198 -4.72 -12.24 6.79
N ASN A 199 -5.82 -12.58 7.46
CA ASN A 199 -5.82 -13.13 8.81
C ASN A 199 -5.80 -14.66 8.71
N LEU A 200 -4.75 -15.30 9.24
CA LEU A 200 -4.60 -16.75 9.25
C LEU A 200 -4.66 -17.26 10.69
N TRP A 201 -5.67 -18.10 10.96
CA TRP A 201 -5.80 -18.79 12.23
C TRP A 201 -5.19 -20.19 12.15
N VAL A 202 -4.27 -20.49 13.05
CA VAL A 202 -3.58 -21.79 13.13
C VAL A 202 -4.01 -22.49 14.41
N LEU A 203 -4.93 -23.45 14.25
CA LEU A 203 -5.44 -24.25 15.37
C LEU A 203 -4.52 -25.45 15.61
N GLY A 204 -3.62 -25.30 16.58
CA GLY A 204 -2.57 -26.26 16.92
C GLY A 204 -1.17 -25.65 16.82
N GLY A 205 -0.48 -25.55 17.95
CA GLY A 205 0.87 -24.99 18.09
C GLY A 205 1.99 -26.04 18.01
N GLY A 206 1.78 -27.13 17.26
CA GLY A 206 2.77 -28.19 17.08
C GLY A 206 4.08 -27.71 16.44
N LEU A 207 5.13 -28.56 16.47
CA LEU A 207 6.42 -28.22 15.84
C LEU A 207 6.30 -27.99 14.33
N ASP A 208 5.33 -28.64 13.70
CA ASP A 208 4.94 -28.49 12.29
C ASP A 208 4.29 -27.13 11.99
N ALA A 209 3.64 -26.49 12.97
CA ALA A 209 3.03 -25.18 12.81
C ALA A 209 4.05 -24.05 12.72
N GLN A 210 5.21 -24.17 13.39
CA GLN A 210 6.24 -23.11 13.43
C GLN A 210 6.72 -22.65 12.05
N PRO A 211 7.18 -23.54 11.13
CA PRO A 211 7.61 -23.11 9.80
C PRO A 211 6.45 -22.53 8.97
N MET A 212 5.22 -23.01 9.18
CA MET A 212 4.05 -22.49 8.46
C MET A 212 3.70 -21.06 8.91
N VAL A 213 3.69 -20.82 10.22
CA VAL A 213 3.49 -19.48 10.81
C VAL A 213 4.59 -18.52 10.34
N GLU A 214 5.85 -18.96 10.33
CA GLU A 214 6.99 -18.18 9.86
C GLU A 214 6.83 -17.75 8.39
N MET A 215 6.45 -18.69 7.52
CA MET A 215 6.21 -18.41 6.10
C MET A 215 5.03 -17.46 5.90
N ALA A 216 3.90 -17.72 6.57
CA ALA A 216 2.69 -16.89 6.45
C ALA A 216 2.94 -15.46 6.95
N ALA A 217 3.59 -15.30 8.09
CA ALA A 217 3.98 -13.99 8.61
C ALA A 217 4.94 -13.26 7.66
N THR A 218 5.88 -13.97 7.05
CA THR A 218 6.81 -13.39 6.06
C THR A 218 6.10 -12.92 4.78
N LEU A 219 4.98 -13.55 4.40
CA LEU A 219 4.09 -13.08 3.33
C LEU A 219 3.23 -11.86 3.74
N GLY A 220 3.38 -11.39 4.98
CA GLY A 220 2.66 -10.26 5.55
C GLY A 220 1.28 -10.59 6.09
N TRP A 221 0.98 -11.87 6.34
CA TRP A 221 -0.30 -12.29 6.94
C TRP A 221 -0.27 -12.07 8.45
N LEU A 222 -1.43 -11.74 9.03
CA LEU A 222 -1.61 -11.66 10.47
C LEU A 222 -1.96 -13.05 10.97
N VAL A 223 -0.97 -13.73 11.56
CA VAL A 223 -1.11 -15.13 11.98
C VAL A 223 -1.44 -15.20 13.47
N THR A 224 -2.58 -15.81 13.82
CA THR A 224 -2.97 -16.10 15.19
C THR A 224 -2.84 -17.60 15.45
N VAL A 225 -2.00 -17.98 16.40
CA VAL A 225 -1.81 -19.38 16.80
C VAL A 225 -2.66 -19.68 18.02
N VAL A 226 -3.43 -20.76 17.99
CA VAL A 226 -4.32 -21.17 19.08
C VAL A 226 -3.96 -22.59 19.50
N ASP A 227 -3.63 -22.80 20.77
CA ASP A 227 -3.49 -24.15 21.33
C ASP A 227 -3.84 -24.16 22.83
N HIS A 228 -4.60 -25.16 23.28
CA HIS A 228 -4.96 -25.30 24.70
C HIS A 228 -3.82 -25.87 25.56
N ARG A 229 -2.75 -26.36 24.93
CA ARG A 229 -1.62 -26.97 25.60
C ARG A 229 -0.55 -25.90 25.78
N ALA A 230 -0.32 -25.48 27.03
CA ALA A 230 0.69 -24.47 27.38
C ALA A 230 2.12 -24.78 26.86
N GLY A 231 2.43 -26.05 26.59
CA GLY A 231 3.71 -26.46 25.99
C GLY A 231 3.84 -26.07 24.51
N TYR A 232 2.72 -25.92 23.80
CA TYR A 232 2.65 -25.63 22.38
C TYR A 232 2.25 -24.17 22.10
N ALA A 233 1.42 -23.52 22.92
CA ALA A 233 1.10 -22.09 22.78
C ALA A 233 2.13 -21.17 23.47
N ARG A 234 3.39 -21.17 23.00
CA ARG A 234 4.46 -20.30 23.54
C ARG A 234 4.85 -19.21 22.54
N GLU A 235 4.76 -17.95 22.94
CA GLU A 235 5.20 -16.81 22.12
C GLU A 235 6.63 -16.97 21.61
N ALA A 236 7.54 -17.48 22.44
CA ALA A 236 8.92 -17.74 22.05
C ALA A 236 9.08 -18.72 20.87
N TYR A 237 8.12 -19.61 20.64
CA TYR A 237 8.12 -20.53 19.49
C TYR A 237 7.52 -19.91 18.22
N PHE A 238 6.80 -18.81 18.38
CA PHE A 238 6.06 -18.13 17.32
C PHE A 238 6.35 -16.63 17.33
N ALA A 239 7.63 -16.26 17.35
CA ALA A 239 8.07 -14.86 17.46
C ALA A 239 7.54 -13.95 16.34
N LYS A 240 7.18 -14.52 15.18
CA LYS A 240 6.56 -13.80 14.05
C LYS A 240 5.03 -13.87 14.01
N ALA A 241 4.40 -14.63 14.91
CA ALA A 241 2.94 -14.61 14.99
C ALA A 241 2.46 -13.23 15.43
N HIS A 242 1.32 -12.81 14.90
CA HIS A 242 0.64 -11.61 15.36
C HIS A 242 0.08 -11.81 16.78
N SER A 243 -0.43 -13.00 17.08
CA SER A 243 -0.96 -13.36 18.39
C SER A 243 -0.79 -14.86 18.66
N VAL A 244 -0.61 -15.22 19.93
CA VAL A 244 -0.57 -16.61 20.41
C VAL A 244 -1.55 -16.74 21.57
N LEU A 245 -2.59 -17.54 21.38
CA LEU A 245 -3.68 -17.71 22.33
C LEU A 245 -3.60 -19.10 22.97
N HIS A 246 -3.56 -19.11 24.30
CA HIS A 246 -3.61 -20.34 25.10
C HIS A 246 -5.06 -20.65 25.50
N LEU A 247 -5.82 -21.25 24.58
CA LEU A 247 -7.23 -21.59 24.77
C LEU A 247 -7.64 -22.81 23.94
N HIS A 248 -8.75 -23.45 24.33
CA HIS A 248 -9.34 -24.52 23.53
C HIS A 248 -10.07 -23.93 22.31
N PRO A 249 -9.97 -24.52 21.10
CA PRO A 249 -10.65 -24.00 19.92
C PRO A 249 -12.15 -23.72 20.12
N ASP A 250 -12.83 -24.55 20.92
CA ASP A 250 -14.25 -24.36 21.25
C ASP A 250 -14.55 -23.12 22.12
N GLN A 251 -13.53 -22.49 22.69
CA GLN A 251 -13.63 -21.25 23.47
C GLN A 251 -13.46 -20.01 22.59
N LEU A 252 -13.14 -20.17 21.30
CA LEU A 252 -13.10 -19.06 20.36
C LEU A 252 -14.51 -18.52 20.18
N THR A 253 -14.66 -17.22 20.45
CA THR A 253 -15.91 -16.49 20.26
C THR A 253 -15.87 -15.70 18.95
N GLU A 254 -17.03 -15.33 18.42
CA GLU A 254 -17.10 -14.43 17.26
C GLU A 254 -16.41 -13.07 17.55
N SER A 255 -16.29 -12.68 18.83
CA SER A 255 -15.58 -11.48 19.29
C SER A 255 -14.06 -11.61 19.39
N ASP A 256 -13.50 -12.81 19.22
CA ASP A 256 -12.05 -13.00 19.11
C ASP A 256 -11.52 -12.69 17.68
N ASP A 257 -12.39 -12.09 16.85
CA ASP A 257 -12.19 -11.53 15.50
C ASP A 257 -12.16 -12.53 14.31
N LEU A 258 -13.35 -13.00 13.92
CA LEU A 258 -13.68 -13.31 12.51
C LEU A 258 -13.48 -12.08 11.61
#